data_AF-A0A6S7I4A9-F1
#
_entry.id   AF-A0A6S7I4A9-F1
#
_cell.length_a   1.000
_cell.length_b   1.000
_cell.length_c   1.000
_cell.angle_alpha   90.00
_cell.angle_beta   90.00
_cell.angle_gamma   90.00
#
_symmetry.space_group_name_H-M   'P 1'
#
loop_
_entity.id
_entity.type
_entity.pdbx_description
1 polymer ?
#
loop_
_entity_poly.entity_id
_entity_poly.type
_entity_poly.pdbx_seq_one_letter_code
_entity_poly.pdbx_strand_id
1 'polypeptide(L)'
;MAGAIISCVLTEEDIPGASLYGRKPAELSNDDLKFWLKCRGDSGKRLKTKAELVKRVEEYIVSGKDKTISDPYPNGLYTKRKLKQVGASCSFVSNDKKDNAAQ
;
A
#
# COMPACT_ATOMS: atom_id res chain seq x y z
N MET A 1 2.59 -31.63 -1.57
CA MET A 1 1.71 -30.68 -2.30
C MET A 1 2.28 -29.29 -2.09
N ALA A 2 2.83 -28.67 -3.13
CA ALA A 2 3.34 -27.31 -3.04
C ALA A 2 2.16 -26.36 -2.81
N GLY A 3 2.00 -25.86 -1.59
CA GLY A 3 1.01 -24.83 -1.29
C GLY A 3 1.43 -23.56 -2.01
N ALA A 4 0.68 -23.17 -3.04
CA ALA A 4 0.87 -21.87 -3.66
C ALA A 4 0.58 -20.80 -2.59
N ILE A 5 1.62 -20.09 -2.14
CA ILE A 5 1.44 -18.89 -1.35
C ILE A 5 0.89 -17.84 -2.30
N ILE A 6 -0.41 -17.59 -2.24
CA ILE A 6 -1.08 -16.58 -3.05
C ILE A 6 -0.68 -15.21 -2.50
N SER A 7 0.37 -14.58 -3.06
CA SER A 7 0.71 -13.19 -2.76
C SER A 7 -0.13 -12.26 -3.63
N CYS A 8 -1.28 -11.84 -3.12
CA CYS A 8 -2.16 -10.90 -3.80
C CYS A 8 -1.60 -9.47 -3.66
N VAL A 9 -0.92 -8.97 -4.70
CA VAL A 9 -0.42 -7.59 -4.71
C VAL A 9 -1.60 -6.64 -4.86
N LEU A 10 -1.85 -5.78 -3.88
CA LEU A 10 -2.86 -4.74 -3.98
C LEU A 10 -2.28 -3.54 -4.74
N THR A 11 -3.10 -2.93 -5.58
CA THR A 11 -2.78 -1.70 -6.31
C THR A 11 -3.70 -0.59 -5.83
N GLU A 12 -3.41 0.66 -6.24
CA GLU A 12 -4.23 1.80 -5.85
C GLU A 12 -5.68 1.71 -6.35
N GLU A 13 -5.93 0.94 -7.41
CA GLU A 13 -7.26 0.72 -7.99
C GLU A 13 -8.11 -0.28 -7.18
N ASP A 14 -7.47 -1.19 -6.44
CA ASP A 14 -8.17 -2.19 -5.63
C ASP A 14 -8.70 -1.62 -4.31
N ILE A 15 -8.07 -0.53 -3.83
CA ILE A 15 -8.38 0.10 -2.55
C ILE A 15 -8.85 1.54 -2.81
N PRO A 16 -10.15 1.83 -2.72
CA PRO A 16 -10.66 3.18 -2.86
C PRO A 16 -10.05 4.07 -1.77
N GLY A 17 -9.42 5.18 -2.19
CA GLY A 17 -8.73 6.12 -1.30
C GLY A 17 -7.24 5.87 -1.13
N ALA A 18 -6.69 4.80 -1.71
CA ALA A 18 -5.25 4.56 -1.71
C ALA A 18 -4.51 5.34 -2.81
N SER A 19 -5.21 5.76 -3.88
CA SER A 19 -4.72 6.69 -4.88
C SER A 19 -5.04 8.14 -4.53
N LEU A 20 -4.15 9.05 -4.93
CA LEU A 20 -4.39 10.50 -4.87
C LEU A 20 -5.23 11.00 -6.07
N TYR A 21 -5.47 10.16 -7.09
CA TYR A 21 -6.20 10.54 -8.31
C TYR A 21 -5.64 11.81 -8.99
N GLY A 22 -4.32 12.00 -8.94
CA GLY A 22 -3.65 13.19 -9.47
C GLY A 22 -3.84 14.48 -8.66
N ARG A 23 -4.53 14.43 -7.52
CA ARG A 23 -4.67 15.57 -6.60
C ARG A 23 -3.43 15.75 -5.73
N LYS A 24 -3.17 16.99 -5.32
CA LYS A 24 -2.09 17.29 -4.38
C LYS A 24 -2.48 16.84 -2.97
N PRO A 25 -1.55 16.33 -2.14
CA PRO A 25 -1.87 15.90 -0.77
C PRO A 25 -2.53 17.00 0.08
N ALA A 26 -2.18 18.27 -0.17
CA ALA A 26 -2.78 19.42 0.49
C ALA A 26 -4.29 19.59 0.23
N GLU A 27 -4.81 19.07 -0.87
CA GLU A 27 -6.23 19.16 -1.26
C GLU A 27 -7.09 18.08 -0.59
N LEU A 28 -6.48 17.02 -0.04
CA LEU A 28 -7.20 15.93 0.61
C LEU A 28 -7.63 16.28 2.04
N SER A 29 -8.62 15.54 2.54
CA SER A 29 -9.04 15.62 3.93
C SER A 29 -8.02 14.93 4.85
N ASN A 30 -8.05 15.25 6.14
CA ASN A 30 -7.19 14.58 7.13
C ASN A 30 -7.43 13.07 7.18
N ASP A 31 -8.68 12.65 7.01
CA ASP A 31 -9.06 11.24 7.05
C ASP A 31 -8.55 10.50 5.80
N ASP A 32 -8.63 11.12 4.62
CA ASP A 32 -8.07 10.55 3.40
C ASP A 32 -6.54 10.43 3.48
N LEU A 33 -5.85 11.46 4.02
CA LEU A 33 -4.41 11.42 4.19
C LEU A 33 -3.99 10.31 5.17
N LYS A 34 -4.70 10.17 6.29
CA LYS A 34 -4.47 9.07 7.24
C LYS A 34 -4.75 7.72 6.61
N PHE A 35 -5.81 7.60 5.80
CA PHE A 35 -6.15 6.37 5.11
C PHE A 35 -5.08 5.98 4.09
N TRP A 36 -4.61 6.94 3.29
CA TRP A 36 -3.54 6.77 2.31
C TRP A 36 -2.23 6.29 2.95
N LEU A 37 -1.87 6.87 4.10
CA LEU A 37 -0.72 6.47 4.90
C LEU A 37 -0.90 5.07 5.49
N LYS A 38 -2.11 4.75 5.96
CA LYS A 38 -2.43 3.44 6.54
C LYS A 38 -2.30 2.32 5.52
N CYS A 39 -2.68 2.57 4.27
CA CYS A 39 -2.44 1.65 3.16
C CYS A 39 -0.94 1.38 2.92
N ARG A 40 -0.04 2.21 3.44
CA ARG A 40 1.43 2.05 3.29
C ARG A 40 2.11 1.65 4.59
N GLY A 41 1.33 1.17 5.57
CA GLY A 41 1.83 0.74 6.87
C GLY A 41 2.11 1.87 7.86
N ASP A 42 1.80 3.12 7.50
CA ASP A 42 1.94 4.25 8.41
C ASP A 42 0.61 4.58 9.08
N SER A 43 0.54 4.36 10.39
CA SER A 43 -0.69 4.59 11.14
C SER A 43 -1.01 6.08 11.32
N GLY A 44 -0.09 7.00 11.01
CA GLY A 44 -0.27 8.44 11.19
C GLY A 44 -0.53 8.88 12.63
N LYS A 45 -0.43 7.98 13.62
CA LYS A 45 -0.85 8.21 15.02
C LYS A 45 -0.11 9.36 15.71
N ARG A 46 1.08 9.71 15.24
CA ARG A 46 1.89 10.81 15.79
C ARG A 46 1.68 12.15 15.06
N LEU A 47 0.95 12.15 13.94
CA LEU A 47 0.70 13.33 13.11
C LEU A 47 -0.63 13.94 13.56
N LYS A 48 -0.58 15.13 14.18
CA LYS A 48 -1.77 15.77 14.77
C LYS A 48 -2.38 16.78 13.80
N THR A 49 -1.57 17.39 12.96
CA THR A 49 -1.97 18.46 12.06
C THR A 49 -2.06 18.00 10.61
N LYS A 50 -2.88 18.70 9.80
CA LYS A 50 -2.98 18.45 8.36
C LYS A 50 -1.63 18.61 7.65
N ALA A 51 -0.87 19.65 8.00
CA ALA A 51 0.43 19.93 7.40
C ALA A 51 1.43 18.79 7.60
N GLU A 52 1.46 18.18 8.80
CA GLU A 52 2.30 17.02 9.09
C GLU A 52 1.91 15.79 8.27
N LEU A 53 0.60 15.56 8.09
CA LEU A 53 0.09 14.48 7.23
C LEU A 53 0.50 14.69 5.78
N VAL A 54 0.29 15.90 5.24
CA VAL A 54 0.67 16.29 3.88
C VAL A 54 2.16 16.07 3.65
N LYS A 55 3.00 16.59 4.54
CA LYS A 55 4.46 16.43 4.45
C LYS A 55 4.86 14.96 4.44
N ARG A 56 4.24 14.14 5.30
CA ARG A 56 4.56 12.71 5.32
C ARG A 56 4.16 12.01 4.02
N VAL A 57 3.00 12.34 3.46
CA VAL A 57 2.57 11.78 2.17
C VAL A 57 3.57 12.15 1.07
N GLU A 58 4.01 13.42 1.03
CA GLU A 58 5.03 13.87 0.09
C GLU A 58 6.36 13.12 0.26
N GLU A 59 6.81 12.87 1.49
CA GLU A 59 8.02 12.07 1.76
C GLU A 59 7.89 10.63 1.22
N TYR A 60 6.70 10.01 1.31
CA TYR A 60 6.46 8.68 0.72
C TYR A 60 6.53 8.70 -0.80
N ILE A 61 5.99 9.75 -1.45
CA ILE A 61 6.03 9.92 -2.91
C ILE A 61 7.49 10.15 -3.36
N VAL A 62 8.20 11.07 -2.71
CA VAL A 62 9.61 11.39 -3.05
C VAL A 62 10.53 10.19 -2.83
N SER A 63 10.27 9.39 -1.79
CA SER A 63 11.05 8.17 -1.54
C SER A 63 10.66 6.97 -2.42
N GLY A 64 9.64 7.10 -3.26
CA GLY A 64 9.14 6.01 -4.13
C GLY A 64 8.46 4.87 -3.38
N LYS A 65 8.13 5.07 -2.09
CA LYS A 65 7.41 4.12 -1.24
C LYS A 65 5.90 4.20 -1.43
N ASP A 66 5.43 5.17 -2.20
CA ASP A 66 4.04 5.35 -2.57
C ASP A 66 3.47 4.13 -3.31
N LYS A 67 4.31 3.36 -4.01
CA LYS A 67 3.91 2.18 -4.79
C LYS A 67 3.59 0.95 -3.94
N THR A 68 4.06 0.91 -2.69
CA THR A 68 3.90 -0.25 -1.81
C THR A 68 2.57 -0.20 -1.06
N ILE A 69 1.51 -0.73 -1.69
CA ILE A 69 0.15 -0.76 -1.14
C ILE A 69 -0.08 -2.05 -0.34
N SER A 70 -0.56 -1.89 0.88
CA SER A 70 -0.98 -2.92 1.83
C SER A 70 -2.43 -2.72 2.25
N ASP A 71 -3.08 -3.78 2.72
CA ASP A 71 -4.45 -3.71 3.20
C ASP A 71 -4.53 -2.87 4.50
N PRO A 72 -5.31 -1.77 4.53
CA PRO A 72 -5.43 -0.93 5.71
C PRO A 72 -6.24 -1.57 6.85
N TYR A 73 -6.92 -2.70 6.60
CA TYR A 73 -7.75 -3.37 7.59
C TYR A 73 -7.14 -4.72 8.02
N PRO A 74 -7.16 -5.03 9.34
CA PRO A 74 -6.62 -6.29 9.86
C PRO A 74 -7.41 -7.52 9.40
N ASN A 75 -8.64 -7.34 8.92
CA ASN A 75 -9.48 -8.41 8.40
C ASN A 75 -9.13 -8.80 6.95
N GLY A 76 -8.22 -8.07 6.28
CA GLY A 76 -7.79 -8.31 4.92
C GLY A 76 -8.93 -8.15 3.90
N LEU A 77 -9.83 -7.18 4.09
CA LEU A 77 -11.03 -7.03 3.28
C LEU A 77 -10.72 -6.92 1.78
N TYR A 78 -9.78 -6.05 1.41
CA TYR A 78 -9.42 -5.83 0.00
C TYR A 78 -8.63 -6.99 -0.56
N THR A 79 -7.76 -7.57 0.27
CA THR A 79 -7.04 -8.79 -0.08
C THR A 79 -8.01 -9.92 -0.43
N LYS A 80 -9.02 -10.17 0.42
CA LYS A 80 -10.07 -11.18 0.19
C LYS A 80 -10.91 -10.89 -1.05
N ARG A 81 -11.26 -9.61 -1.27
CA ARG A 81 -12.01 -9.18 -2.45
C ARG A 81 -11.21 -9.41 -3.74
N LYS A 82 -9.92 -9.10 -3.74
CA LYS A 82 -9.03 -9.32 -4.89
C LYS A 82 -8.81 -10.81 -5.14
N LEU A 83 -8.59 -11.62 -4.11
CA LEU A 83 -8.51 -13.08 -4.23
C LEU A 83 -9.76 -13.71 -4.87
N LYS A 84 -10.95 -13.23 -4.50
CA LYS A 84 -12.22 -13.68 -5.10
C LYS A 84 -12.40 -13.24 -6.56
N GLN A 85 -11.95 -12.03 -6.90
CA GLN A 85 -12.06 -11.50 -8.27
C GLN A 85 -11.03 -12.14 -9.22
N VAL A 86 -9.82 -12.42 -8.72
CA VAL A 86 -8.67 -12.85 -9.53
C VAL A 86 -8.67 -14.37 -9.81
N GLY A 87 -9.50 -15.16 -9.11
CA GLY A 87 -9.80 -16.56 -9.45
C GLY A 87 -8.63 -17.31 -10.10
N ALA A 88 -7.56 -17.60 -9.34
CA ALA A 88 -6.37 -18.33 -9.77
C ALA A 88 -5.33 -17.64 -10.70
N SER A 89 -5.37 -16.32 -10.92
CA SER A 89 -4.39 -15.64 -11.81
C SER A 89 -3.72 -14.40 -11.21
N CYS A 90 -2.92 -14.55 -10.14
CA CYS A 90 -2.00 -13.48 -9.71
C CYS A 90 -0.57 -13.79 -10.17
N SER A 91 0.01 -12.88 -10.96
CA SER A 91 1.36 -12.98 -11.50
C SER A 91 2.43 -12.72 -10.43
N PHE A 92 3.41 -13.62 -10.42
CA PHE A 92 4.61 -13.66 -9.63
C PHE A 92 5.48 -12.40 -9.82
N VAL A 93 5.81 -11.71 -8.72
CA VAL A 93 7.01 -10.86 -8.64
C VAL A 93 7.85 -11.41 -7.50
N SER A 94 8.81 -12.26 -7.83
CA SER A 94 9.95 -12.49 -6.95
C SER A 94 10.86 -11.27 -6.99
N ASN A 95 11.06 -10.64 -5.84
CA ASN A 95 12.38 -10.11 -5.56
C ASN A 95 13.22 -11.27 -5.03
N ASP A 96 13.84 -12.01 -5.96
CA ASP A 96 14.99 -12.85 -5.63
C ASP A 96 16.12 -11.91 -5.19
N LYS A 97 16.22 -11.68 -3.87
CA LYS A 97 17.45 -11.16 -3.29
C LYS A 97 18.50 -12.28 -3.38
N LYS A 98 19.15 -12.37 -4.55
CA LYS A 98 20.45 -13.02 -4.69
C LYS A 98 21.48 -12.17 -3.94
N ASP A 99 21.69 -12.45 -2.67
CA ASP A 99 23.00 -12.24 -2.08
C ASP A 99 23.73 -13.59 -2.12
N ASN A 100 24.38 -13.81 -3.26
CA ASN A 100 25.42 -14.82 -3.43
C ASN A 100 26.73 -14.28 -2.84
N ALA A 101 27.51 -15.19 -2.24
CA ALA A 101 28.95 -15.09 -1.96
C ALA A 101 29.36 -14.09 -0.85
N ALA A 102 30.32 -14.37 0.02
CA ALA A 102 31.21 -15.51 0.22
C ALA A 102 31.91 -15.38 1.58
N GLN A 103 32.50 -16.50 2.01
CA GLN A 103 33.47 -16.71 3.10
C GLN A 103 32.91 -16.94 4.51
#